data_AF-A0A0F6Z655-F1
#
_entry.id   AF-A0A0F6Z655-F1
#
_cell.length_a   1.000
_cell.length_b   1.000
_cell.length_c   1.000
_cell.angle_alpha   90.00
_cell.angle_beta   90.00
_cell.angle_gamma   90.00
#
_symmetry.space_group_name_H-M   'P 1'
#
loop_
_entity.id
_entity.type
_entity.pdbx_description
1 polymer ?
#
loop_
_entity_poly.entity_id
_entity_poly.type
_entity_poly.pdbx_seq_one_letter_code
_entity_poly.pdbx_strand_id
1 'polypeptide(L)' 'MIDSKDAASSLSPTERKELLSLAGRRQTKVPKVSTESLETFERQGILERDKYDSLVIGDFGSAVLNHVRSGM' A
#
# COMPACT_ATOMS: atom_id res chain seq x y z
N MET A 1 -3.02 18.26 -13.93
CA MET A 1 -2.85 17.55 -12.65
C MET A 1 -2.87 16.08 -13.00
N ILE A 2 -1.77 15.35 -12.78
CA ILE A 2 -1.70 13.93 -13.11
C ILE A 2 -2.25 13.19 -11.88
N ASP A 3 -3.44 12.61 -12.02
CA ASP A 3 -4.05 11.77 -10.99
C ASP A 3 -3.14 10.56 -10.76
N SER A 4 -2.55 10.45 -9.56
CA SER A 4 -1.69 9.32 -9.20
C SER A 4 -2.39 7.96 -9.30
N LYS A 5 -3.74 7.95 -9.39
CA LYS A 5 -4.55 6.76 -9.67
C LYS A 5 -4.48 6.28 -11.13
N ASP A 6 -4.18 7.14 -12.10
CA ASP A 6 -4.05 6.78 -13.52
C ASP A 6 -2.65 6.24 -13.89
N ALA A 7 -1.62 6.60 -13.14
CA ALA A 7 -0.24 6.15 -13.40
C ALA A 7 -0.04 4.64 -13.18
N ALA A 8 -0.80 4.03 -12.25
CA ALA A 8 -0.74 2.58 -12.01
C ALA A 8 -1.46 1.76 -13.09
N SER A 9 -2.41 2.40 -13.79
CA SER A 9 -3.24 1.83 -14.86
C SER A 9 -2.50 1.75 -16.19
N SER A 10 -1.52 2.64 -16.43
CA SER A 10 -0.81 2.76 -17.71
C SER A 10 0.40 1.83 -17.84
N LEU A 11 0.79 1.13 -16.78
CA LEU A 11 1.97 0.29 -16.78
C LEU A 11 1.65 -1.06 -17.41
N SER A 12 2.40 -1.39 -18.47
CA SER A 12 2.35 -2.71 -19.08
C SER A 12 2.78 -3.80 -18.08
N PRO A 13 2.37 -5.07 -18.29
CA PRO A 13 2.75 -6.17 -17.42
C PRO A 13 4.27 -6.29 -17.20
N THR A 14 5.06 -5.93 -18.23
CA THR A 14 6.52 -5.93 -18.20
C THR A 14 7.07 -4.82 -17.31
N GLU A 15 6.58 -3.58 -17.48
CA GLU A 15 7.00 -2.44 -16.66
C GLU A 15 6.62 -2.64 -15.19
N ARG A 16 5.46 -3.24 -14.92
CA ARG A 16 5.04 -3.62 -13.56
C ARG A 16 5.99 -4.66 -12.95
N LYS A 17 6.44 -5.64 -13.74
CA LYS A 17 7.42 -6.66 -13.29
C LYS A 17 8.80 -6.06 -13.02
N GLU A 18 9.25 -5.12 -13.85
CA GLU A 18 10.51 -4.41 -13.62
C GLU A 18 10.46 -3.51 -12.38
N LEU A 19 9.35 -2.80 -12.14
CA LEU A 19 9.15 -2.02 -10.93
C LEU A 19 9.12 -2.90 -9.67
N LEU A 20 8.47 -4.07 -9.72
CA LEU A 20 8.50 -5.05 -8.64
C LEU A 20 9.93 -5.59 -8.41
N SER A 21 10.69 -5.81 -9.47
CA SER A 21 12.10 -6.23 -9.39
C SER A 21 13.00 -5.15 -8.77
N LEU A 22 12.78 -3.88 -9.15
CA LEU A 22 13.47 -2.71 -8.58
C LEU A 22 13.08 -2.49 -7.11
N ALA A 23 11.81 -2.68 -6.75
CA ALA A 23 11.35 -2.67 -5.36
C ALA A 23 12.00 -3.81 -4.56
N GLY A 24 12.19 -4.99 -5.16
CA GLY A 24 12.94 -6.11 -4.58
C GLY A 24 14.41 -5.80 -4.26
N ARG A 25 15.04 -4.83 -4.95
CA ARG A 25 16.40 -4.34 -4.62
C ARG A 25 16.43 -3.32 -3.48
N ARG A 26 15.30 -2.68 -3.18
CA ARG A 26 15.07 -1.91 -1.96
C ARG A 26 14.28 -2.76 -0.97
N GLN A 27 14.87 -3.85 -0.49
CA GLN A 27 14.42 -4.45 0.77
C GLN A 27 14.76 -3.50 1.91
N THR A 28 14.01 -2.40 2.02
CA THR A 28 13.73 -1.81 3.33
C THR A 28 13.25 -2.97 4.20
N LYS A 29 13.85 -3.14 5.38
CA LYS A 29 13.46 -4.17 6.36
C LYS A 29 11.97 -4.05 6.61
N VAL A 30 11.16 -4.77 5.85
CA VAL A 30 9.72 -4.84 6.08
C VAL A 30 9.62 -5.59 7.40
N PRO A 31 9.13 -4.96 8.47
CA PRO A 31 8.92 -5.68 9.72
C PRO A 31 8.08 -6.92 9.39
N LYS A 32 8.48 -8.09 9.89
CA LYS A 32 7.68 -9.31 9.75
C LYS A 32 6.42 -9.09 10.59
N VAL A 33 5.37 -8.58 9.96
CA VAL A 33 4.05 -8.42 10.55
C VAL A 33 3.36 -9.78 10.49
N SER A 34 2.77 -10.23 11.60
CA SER A 34 2.02 -11.49 11.62
C SER A 34 0.77 -11.38 10.74
N THR A 35 0.33 -12.49 10.16
CA THR A 35 -0.93 -12.55 9.40
C THR A 35 -2.12 -12.09 10.25
N GLU A 36 -2.13 -12.45 11.54
CA GLU A 36 -3.15 -12.01 12.52
C GLU A 36 -3.20 -10.48 12.68
N SER A 37 -2.05 -9.81 12.61
CA SER A 37 -2.00 -8.34 12.68
C SER A 37 -2.55 -7.70 11.41
N LEU A 38 -2.27 -8.29 10.24
CA LEU A 38 -2.82 -7.82 8.97
C LEU A 38 -4.33 -7.99 8.92
N GLU A 39 -4.86 -9.15 9.31
CA GLU A 39 -6.30 -9.39 9.39
C GLU A 39 -6.99 -8.43 10.36
N THR A 40 -6.33 -8.11 11.48
CA THR A 40 -6.85 -7.13 12.45
C THR A 40 -6.96 -5.74 11.82
N PHE A 41 -5.94 -5.30 11.07
CA PHE A 41 -5.98 -4.00 10.39
C PHE A 41 -6.98 -3.97 9.24
N GLU A 42 -7.18 -5.09 8.53
CA GLU A 42 -8.26 -5.24 7.54
C GLU A 42 -9.63 -5.09 8.20
N ARG A 43 -9.88 -5.79 9.31
CA ARG A 43 -11.16 -5.70 10.06
C ARG A 43 -11.42 -4.30 10.63
N GLN A 44 -10.37 -3.56 10.97
CA GLN A 44 -10.47 -2.19 11.49
C GLN A 44 -10.60 -1.13 10.39
N GLY A 45 -10.60 -1.51 9.11
CA GLY A 45 -10.66 -0.56 7.98
C GLY A 45 -9.40 0.30 7.84
N ILE A 46 -8.30 -0.11 8.47
CA ILE A 46 -7.00 0.55 8.34
C ILE A 46 -6.33 0.09 7.04
N LEU A 47 -6.43 -1.21 6.74
CA LEU A 47 -6.04 -1.80 5.47
C LEU A 47 -7.28 -2.24 4.69
N GLU A 48 -7.19 -2.19 3.37
CA GLU A 48 -8.21 -2.65 2.45
C GLU A 48 -7.55 -3.46 1.34
N ARG A 49 -8.32 -4.36 0.71
CA ARG A 49 -7.86 -5.11 -0.46
C ARG A 49 -8.26 -4.35 -1.73
N ASP A 50 -7.28 -4.15 -2.61
CA ASP A 50 -7.55 -3.58 -3.92
C ASP A 50 -8.11 -4.62 -4.91
N LYS A 51 -8.37 -4.20 -6.15
CA LYS A 51 -8.88 -5.08 -7.23
C LYS A 51 -7.93 -6.23 -7.62
N TYR A 52 -6.69 -6.21 -7.15
CA TYR A 52 -5.66 -7.22 -7.40
C TYR A 52 -5.36 -8.04 -6.14
N ASP A 53 -6.25 -8.00 -5.14
CA ASP A 53 -6.10 -8.68 -3.85
C ASP A 53 -4.84 -8.27 -3.07
N SER A 54 -4.34 -7.05 -3.34
CA SER A 54 -3.19 -6.48 -2.64
C SER A 54 -3.66 -5.62 -1.47
N LEU A 55 -2.97 -5.72 -0.32
CA LEU A 55 -3.26 -4.89 0.84
C LEU A 55 -2.75 -3.47 0.64
N VAL A 56 -3.66 -2.51 0.74
CA VAL A 56 -3.40 -1.07 0.65
C VAL A 56 -3.95 -0.37 1.89
N ILE A 57 -3.47 0.84 2.18
CA ILE A 57 -4.02 1.66 3.28
C ILE A 57 -5.36 2.22 2.83
N GLY A 58 -6.42 1.97 3.60
CA GLY A 58 -7.77 2.49 3.34
C GLY A 58 -7.89 3.98 3.65
N ASP A 59 -9.06 4.57 3.38
CA ASP A 59 -9.30 6.00 3.59
C ASP A 59 -9.19 6.38 5.08
N PHE A 60 -9.71 5.53 5.98
CA PHE A 60 -9.58 5.73 7.42
C PHE A 60 -8.12 5.64 7.88
N GLY A 61 -7.39 4.61 7.46
CA GLY A 61 -5.96 4.47 7.77
C GLY A 61 -5.14 5.67 7.27
N SER A 62 -5.48 6.19 6.09
CA SER A 62 -4.85 7.39 5.52
C SER A 62 -5.10 8.63 6.37
N ALA A 63 -6.33 8.83 6.85
CA ALA A 63 -6.68 9.94 7.73
C ALA A 63 -5.91 9.89 9.06
N VAL A 64 -5.81 8.70 9.68
CA VAL A 64 -5.04 8.49 10.92
C VAL A 64 -3.56 8.80 10.72
N LEU A 65 -2.95 8.29 9.64
CA LEU A 65 -1.55 8.56 9.33
C LEU A 65 -1.27 10.05 9.11
N ASN A 66 -2.18 10.74 8.42
CA ASN A 66 -2.07 12.18 8.20
C ASN A 66 -2.20 12.95 9.52
N HIS A 67 -3.09 12.54 10.42
CA HIS A 67 -3.22 13.14 11.74
C HIS A 67 -1.94 12.98 12.58
N VAL A 68 -1.40 11.76 12.67
CA VAL A 68 -0.16 11.47 13.41
C VAL A 68 1.03 12.25 12.82
N ARG A 69 1.14 12.33 11.48
CA ARG A 69 2.20 13.10 10.81
C ARG A 69 2.06 14.61 10.99
N SER A 70 0.84 15.10 11.18
CA SER A 70 0.57 16.50 11.46
C SER A 70 0.97 16.92 12.88
N GLY A 71 1.38 15.98 13.74
CA GLY A 71 1.94 16.28 15.06
C GLY A 71 0.95 16.90 16.06
N MET A 72 -0.35 16.64 15.89
CA MET A 72 -1.38 16.99 16.87
C MET A 72 -1.58 15.88 17.88
#